data_AF-A0A9P5H2X7-F1
#
_entry.id   AF-A0A9P5H2X7-F1
#
_cell.length_a   1.000
_cell.length_b   1.000
_cell.length_c   1.000
_cell.angle_alpha   90.00
_cell.angle_beta   90.00
_cell.angle_gamma   90.00
#
_symmetry.space_group_name_H-M   'P 1'
#
loop_
_entity.id
_entity.type
_entity.pdbx_description
1 polymer ?
#
loop_
_entity_poly.entity_id
_entity_poly.type
_entity_poly.pdbx_seq_one_letter_code
_entity_poly.pdbx_strand_id
1 'polypeptide(L)'
;MIPSTATLLLALGVTLSGASSIPAGKPIKPNHESSKENANRIFNAIHSAGRQWGSSYYHNGFGFIPAVMPRGTLTFHGDGTNTVPTGPEWLAFEIEHAEGFAQSHKKGFRRPPGGGPPPKDGDSDGQKPLSEDEDTRQELRRRDDGPGGGPGGPGGGPPDGGPGGGRDDDENKNVRGYLQTYQANRGLNLLYIDGTSAGKTSMGTLDSQDLLLRENTTHHDGGGFSEIPRALDLCDLAGEWGFDGVMRMEAGFEIIYCDFSDGLDLISMTRTMMPDDKLVDNSMGSFQWARAVGERYNGLGGDRIRFDFSSMVSALFFPVNITSSDIERPDLVRLESVSQDDLKVIKTYLAKVATQPRRFTVNWQGIVDLIVSRFAQRMSSMASETLSWQYFITEVETITSTWFDAAPLPDDISLKKKRKEVNRTADAIDRCRKHFLRPATIAQKEWSLEDELIFTSIDTVMENVCSTLFSVRELLFDASASAPDSYSDYQPIEEDDNSGLQDATKIGRTVVQRLMEELGWTIWKQAQPCPAEEVLFIAMWPFGKVADHWTPGCRSIDGMRQSRNESYWWMNFGGPGGPRNGGKSKDGDRP
;
A
#
# COMPACT_ATOMS: atom_id res chain seq x y z
N MET A 1 -79.73 -13.92 31.11
CA MET A 1 -79.40 -13.25 29.82
C MET A 1 -78.43 -12.12 30.14
N ILE A 2 -77.28 -12.12 29.47
CA ILE A 2 -76.05 -11.28 29.58
C ILE A 2 -76.36 -9.77 29.59
N PRO A 3 -75.50 -8.80 30.04
CA PRO A 3 -74.11 -8.80 30.60
C PRO A 3 -74.05 -8.15 32.02
N SER A 4 -72.95 -7.90 32.74
CA SER A 4 -71.63 -7.35 32.38
C SER A 4 -70.67 -7.51 33.56
N THR A 5 -69.48 -8.05 33.32
CA THR A 5 -68.38 -8.16 34.29
C THR A 5 -67.35 -7.07 34.05
N ALA A 6 -67.10 -6.26 35.07
CA ALA A 6 -66.09 -5.20 35.07
C ALA A 6 -64.67 -5.79 35.17
N THR A 7 -63.78 -5.37 34.29
CA THR A 7 -62.35 -5.72 34.32
C THR A 7 -61.55 -4.52 34.83
N LEU A 8 -60.77 -4.75 35.88
CA LEU A 8 -59.90 -3.79 36.56
C LEU A 8 -58.62 -3.56 35.72
N LEU A 9 -58.36 -2.32 35.29
CA LEU A 9 -57.09 -1.91 34.69
C LEU A 9 -56.05 -1.63 35.79
N LEU A 10 -54.96 -2.41 35.83
CA LEU A 10 -53.73 -2.02 36.52
C LEU A 10 -52.87 -1.17 35.57
N ALA A 11 -52.67 0.09 35.94
CA ALA A 11 -51.70 0.98 35.32
C ALA A 11 -50.31 0.72 35.94
N LEU A 12 -49.39 0.11 35.19
CA LEU A 12 -47.96 0.19 35.49
C LEU A 12 -47.37 1.44 34.82
N GLY A 13 -47.07 2.44 35.64
CA GLY A 13 -46.27 3.59 35.23
C GLY A 13 -44.82 3.18 35.02
N VAL A 14 -44.33 3.28 33.79
CA VAL A 14 -42.91 3.20 33.47
C VAL A 14 -42.31 4.58 33.72
N THR A 15 -41.52 4.71 34.78
CA THR A 15 -40.70 5.89 35.03
C THR A 15 -39.57 5.93 34.00
N LEU A 16 -39.60 6.94 33.12
CA LEU A 16 -38.44 7.29 32.29
C LEU A 16 -37.30 7.71 33.21
N SER A 17 -36.41 6.77 33.50
CA SER A 17 -35.11 7.06 34.09
C SER A 17 -34.22 7.57 32.96
N GLY A 18 -33.74 8.81 33.09
CA GLY A 18 -32.95 9.49 32.07
C GLY A 18 -31.81 8.62 31.56
N ALA A 19 -31.65 8.60 30.23
CA ALA A 19 -30.46 8.08 29.59
C ALA A 19 -29.25 8.81 30.18
N SER A 20 -28.52 8.12 31.06
CA SER A 20 -27.21 8.57 31.48
C SER A 20 -26.33 8.51 30.23
N SER A 21 -25.94 9.67 29.72
CA SER A 21 -24.89 9.76 28.72
C SER A 21 -23.66 9.06 29.29
N ILE A 22 -23.24 7.98 28.64
CA ILE A 22 -21.94 7.37 28.89
C ILE A 22 -20.92 8.50 28.66
N PRO A 23 -20.02 8.81 29.61
CA PRO A 23 -19.02 9.82 29.38
C PRO A 23 -18.20 9.36 28.17
N ALA A 24 -18.17 10.18 27.11
CA ALA A 24 -17.29 9.94 25.98
C ALA A 24 -15.89 9.65 26.52
N GLY A 25 -15.34 8.48 26.18
CA GLY A 25 -13.96 8.14 26.52
C GLY A 25 -13.04 9.27 26.10
N LYS A 26 -11.93 9.45 26.81
CA LYS A 26 -10.92 10.45 26.40
C LYS A 26 -10.53 10.17 24.94
N PRO A 27 -10.48 11.19 24.06
CA PRO A 27 -10.09 10.98 22.67
C PRO A 27 -8.73 10.29 22.58
N ILE A 28 -8.62 9.30 21.70
CA ILE A 28 -7.37 8.59 21.43
C ILE A 28 -6.29 9.57 20.93
N LYS A 29 -5.03 9.22 21.17
CA LYS A 29 -3.87 10.02 20.75
C LYS A 29 -2.75 9.11 20.26
N PRO A 30 -1.91 9.60 19.34
CA PRO A 30 -0.74 8.84 18.95
C PRO A 30 0.20 8.69 20.15
N ASN A 31 0.79 7.51 20.32
CA ASN A 31 1.59 7.19 21.50
C ASN A 31 2.67 6.13 21.23
N HIS A 32 3.66 6.09 22.13
CA HIS A 32 4.80 5.18 22.02
C HIS A 32 4.42 3.70 22.20
N GLU A 33 3.37 3.38 22.95
CA GLU A 33 2.95 1.99 23.19
C GLU A 33 2.42 1.36 21.90
N SER A 34 1.49 2.03 21.22
CA SER A 34 0.99 1.62 19.90
C SER A 34 2.11 1.57 18.85
N SER A 35 3.09 2.48 18.93
CA SER A 35 4.24 2.48 18.02
C SER A 35 5.20 1.30 18.27
N LYS A 36 5.29 0.79 19.50
CA LYS A 36 6.03 -0.44 19.84
C LYS A 36 5.28 -1.68 19.37
N GLU A 37 3.99 -1.75 19.65
CA GLU A 37 3.13 -2.87 19.24
C GLU A 37 3.10 -3.04 17.71
N ASN A 38 3.10 -1.93 16.98
CA ASN A 38 3.09 -1.91 15.52
C ASN A 38 4.47 -1.73 14.89
N ALA A 39 5.56 -1.91 15.64
CA ALA A 39 6.91 -1.55 15.21
C ALA A 39 7.32 -2.12 13.85
N ASN A 40 7.08 -3.42 13.62
CA ASN A 40 7.41 -4.07 12.34
C ASN A 40 6.58 -3.50 11.17
N ARG A 41 5.29 -3.19 11.41
CA ARG A 41 4.41 -2.62 10.38
C ARG A 41 4.82 -1.20 10.02
N ILE A 42 5.14 -0.37 11.01
CA ILE A 42 5.63 1.01 10.79
C ILE A 42 6.97 0.99 10.06
N PHE A 43 7.90 0.11 10.46
CA PHE A 43 9.17 -0.08 9.77
C PHE A 43 8.97 -0.45 8.30
N ASN A 44 8.08 -1.42 8.02
CA ASN A 44 7.78 -1.86 6.66
C ASN A 44 7.05 -0.79 5.84
N ALA A 45 6.16 0.00 6.44
CA ALA A 45 5.49 1.12 5.77
C ALA A 45 6.49 2.18 5.33
N ILE A 46 7.45 2.54 6.20
CA ILE A 46 8.54 3.48 5.87
C ILE A 46 9.44 2.91 4.77
N HIS A 47 9.83 1.63 4.87
CA HIS A 47 10.61 0.95 3.84
C HIS A 47 9.88 0.92 2.48
N SER A 48 8.56 0.76 2.49
CA SER A 48 7.75 0.57 1.28
C SER A 48 7.25 1.87 0.66
N ALA A 49 7.30 3.00 1.37
CA ALA A 49 6.79 4.27 0.87
C ALA A 49 7.44 4.66 -0.48
N GLY A 50 6.61 4.85 -1.51
CA GLY A 50 7.08 5.15 -2.87
C GLY A 50 7.77 3.97 -3.59
N ARG A 51 7.61 2.73 -3.10
CA ARG A 51 8.17 1.51 -3.71
C ARG A 51 7.05 0.53 -4.07
N GLN A 52 7.01 0.12 -5.33
CA GLN A 52 5.94 -0.74 -5.84
C GLN A 52 5.90 -2.11 -5.14
N TRP A 53 7.07 -2.72 -4.88
CA TRP A 53 7.12 -4.09 -4.34
C TRP A 53 6.51 -4.20 -2.94
N GLY A 54 7.02 -3.38 -2.02
CA GLY A 54 6.58 -3.39 -0.63
C GLY A 54 5.11 -3.03 -0.48
N SER A 55 4.66 -2.01 -1.21
CA SER A 55 3.27 -1.53 -1.20
C SER A 55 2.30 -2.48 -1.90
N SER A 56 2.76 -3.38 -2.76
CA SER A 56 1.92 -4.42 -3.38
C SER A 56 1.77 -5.64 -2.47
N TYR A 57 2.81 -5.97 -1.71
CA TYR A 57 2.76 -7.05 -0.72
C TYR A 57 1.94 -6.63 0.51
N TYR A 58 2.29 -5.49 1.13
CA TYR A 58 1.51 -4.87 2.21
C TYR A 58 0.54 -3.86 1.63
N HIS A 59 -0.50 -4.36 0.96
CA HIS A 59 -1.41 -3.54 0.15
C HIS A 59 -2.36 -2.64 0.94
N ASN A 60 -2.66 -2.95 2.21
CA ASN A 60 -3.48 -2.09 3.06
C ASN A 60 -2.59 -1.07 3.77
N GLY A 61 -2.65 0.17 3.27
CA GLY A 61 -1.94 1.31 3.83
C GLY A 61 -2.65 1.94 5.02
N PHE A 62 -1.87 2.43 5.99
CA PHE A 62 -2.33 3.13 7.20
C PHE A 62 -1.67 4.50 7.35
N GLY A 63 -0.78 4.88 6.44
CA GLY A 63 0.11 6.02 6.50
C GLY A 63 -0.29 7.12 5.51
N PHE A 64 -0.18 8.34 5.99
CA PHE A 64 -0.36 9.58 5.24
C PHE A 64 0.93 10.37 5.35
N ILE A 65 1.64 10.51 4.24
CA ILE A 65 2.98 11.11 4.22
C ILE A 65 2.95 12.33 3.29
N PRO A 66 3.17 13.54 3.80
CA PRO A 66 3.37 14.67 2.93
C PRO A 66 4.59 14.47 2.03
N ALA A 67 4.46 14.80 0.76
CA ALA A 67 5.47 14.60 -0.25
C ALA A 67 5.62 15.84 -1.13
N VAL A 68 6.80 16.01 -1.73
CA VAL A 68 7.04 17.08 -2.71
C VAL A 68 7.53 16.45 -4.00
N MET A 69 6.82 16.72 -5.09
CA MET A 69 7.29 16.46 -6.46
C MET A 69 8.16 17.65 -6.90
N PRO A 70 9.47 17.48 -7.15
CA PRO A 70 10.32 18.60 -7.52
C PRO A 70 9.94 19.21 -8.87
N ARG A 71 10.23 20.51 -9.01
CA ARG A 71 10.17 21.22 -10.30
C ARG A 71 10.96 20.45 -11.37
N GLY A 72 10.40 20.38 -12.57
CA GLY A 72 11.00 19.71 -13.72
C GLY A 72 10.57 18.25 -13.87
N THR A 73 9.94 17.66 -12.85
CA THR A 73 9.43 16.29 -12.91
C THR A 73 8.38 16.15 -14.01
N LEU A 74 8.52 15.11 -14.83
CA LEU A 74 7.55 14.77 -15.87
C LEU A 74 6.53 13.77 -15.35
N THR A 75 5.28 14.01 -15.69
CA THR A 75 4.14 13.13 -15.45
C THR A 75 3.30 13.00 -16.71
N PHE A 76 2.51 11.94 -16.78
CA PHE A 76 1.80 11.55 -17.98
C PHE A 76 0.31 11.38 -17.69
N HIS A 77 -0.54 11.84 -18.61
CA HIS A 77 -1.99 11.75 -18.49
C HIS A 77 -2.56 11.16 -19.79
N GLY A 78 -3.49 10.22 -19.67
CA GLY A 78 -4.16 9.61 -20.81
C GLY A 78 -5.64 9.97 -20.80
N ASP A 79 -6.13 10.53 -21.91
CA ASP A 79 -7.52 10.98 -22.03
C ASP A 79 -8.09 10.74 -23.44
N GLY A 80 -9.41 10.75 -23.57
CA GLY A 80 -10.14 10.74 -24.84
C GLY A 80 -10.25 12.11 -25.51
N THR A 81 -9.80 13.19 -24.87
CA THR A 81 -9.92 14.56 -25.41
C THR A 81 -8.56 15.20 -25.68
N ASN A 82 -8.55 16.18 -26.57
CA ASN A 82 -7.37 16.99 -26.90
C ASN A 82 -7.36 18.32 -26.13
N THR A 83 -7.82 18.29 -24.88
CA THR A 83 -7.90 19.46 -24.03
C THR A 83 -7.20 19.21 -22.71
N VAL A 84 -6.71 20.28 -22.10
CA VAL A 84 -6.21 20.23 -20.72
C VAL A 84 -7.40 20.01 -19.78
N PRO A 85 -7.29 19.12 -18.79
CA PRO A 85 -8.35 18.95 -17.79
C PRO A 85 -8.74 20.25 -17.11
N THR A 86 -10.03 20.45 -16.89
CA THR A 86 -10.58 21.64 -16.20
C THR A 86 -10.90 21.38 -14.73
N GLY A 87 -10.58 20.19 -14.21
CA GLY A 87 -10.82 19.77 -12.84
C GLY A 87 -9.90 18.60 -12.46
N PRO A 88 -10.18 17.92 -11.33
CA PRO A 88 -9.34 16.83 -10.86
C PRO A 88 -9.18 15.70 -11.88
N GLU A 89 -7.94 15.32 -12.17
CA GLU A 89 -7.58 14.29 -13.14
C GLU A 89 -6.31 13.54 -12.75
N TRP A 90 -6.06 12.38 -13.37
CA TRP A 90 -4.97 11.47 -13.02
C TRP A 90 -3.69 11.74 -13.81
N LEU A 91 -2.59 11.83 -13.07
CA LEU A 91 -1.22 11.84 -13.59
C LEU A 91 -0.50 10.57 -13.16
N ALA A 92 0.21 9.92 -14.07
CA ALA A 92 1.07 8.78 -13.79
C ALA A 92 2.55 9.19 -13.84
N PHE A 93 3.37 8.49 -13.06
CA PHE A 93 4.84 8.58 -13.18
C PHE A 93 5.38 7.75 -14.35
N GLU A 94 4.68 6.69 -14.74
CA GLU A 94 5.06 5.79 -15.81
C GLU A 94 4.25 6.09 -17.08
N ILE A 95 4.92 6.11 -18.23
CA ILE A 95 4.28 6.41 -19.53
C ILE A 95 3.27 5.32 -19.87
N GLU A 96 3.68 4.05 -19.75
CA GLU A 96 2.88 2.87 -20.07
C GLU A 96 1.61 2.80 -19.23
N HIS A 97 1.66 3.32 -18.00
CA HIS A 97 0.48 3.45 -17.14
C HIS A 97 -0.52 4.43 -17.76
N ALA A 98 -0.10 5.64 -18.13
CA ALA A 98 -0.97 6.63 -18.79
C ALA A 98 -1.42 6.20 -20.21
N GLU A 99 -0.59 5.49 -20.97
CA GLU A 99 -0.91 4.98 -22.30
C GLU A 99 -2.13 4.04 -22.29
N GLY A 100 -2.32 3.27 -21.21
CA GLY A 100 -3.51 2.45 -20.99
C GLY A 100 -4.82 3.26 -21.04
N PHE A 101 -4.75 4.54 -20.67
CA PHE A 101 -5.90 5.45 -20.64
C PHE A 101 -6.03 6.30 -21.91
N ALA A 102 -4.97 6.40 -22.72
CA ALA A 102 -4.91 7.18 -23.97
C ALA A 102 -5.34 6.40 -25.24
N GLN A 103 -6.13 5.33 -25.14
CA GLN A 103 -6.41 4.44 -26.27
C GLN A 103 -7.46 4.98 -27.26
N SER A 104 -7.13 5.00 -28.55
CA SER A 104 -8.10 5.24 -29.64
C SER A 104 -8.89 3.97 -29.97
N HIS A 105 -10.17 4.11 -30.30
CA HIS A 105 -11.10 3.01 -30.60
C HIS A 105 -12.27 3.46 -31.48
N LYS A 106 -12.99 2.52 -32.07
CA LYS A 106 -14.24 2.78 -32.80
C LYS A 106 -15.39 2.97 -31.80
N LYS A 107 -16.27 3.94 -32.05
CA LYS A 107 -17.51 4.16 -31.28
C LYS A 107 -18.34 2.88 -31.33
N GLY A 108 -18.76 2.35 -30.18
CA GLY A 108 -19.46 1.06 -30.06
C GLY A 108 -18.61 -0.11 -29.54
N PHE A 109 -17.27 0.00 -29.55
CA PHE A 109 -16.42 -0.92 -28.81
C PHE A 109 -16.44 -0.58 -27.31
N ARG A 110 -17.02 -1.45 -26.48
CA ARG A 110 -16.92 -1.33 -25.02
C ARG A 110 -15.49 -1.68 -24.58
N ARG A 111 -14.86 -0.82 -23.79
CA ARG A 111 -13.62 -1.13 -23.06
C ARG A 111 -13.82 -2.44 -22.28
N PRO A 112 -12.82 -3.34 -22.19
CA PRO A 112 -12.82 -4.38 -21.17
C PRO A 112 -12.99 -3.74 -19.79
N PRO A 113 -13.78 -4.32 -18.86
CA PRO A 113 -13.98 -3.69 -17.56
C PRO A 113 -12.71 -3.88 -16.73
N GLY A 114 -11.94 -2.80 -16.59
CA GLY A 114 -10.73 -2.72 -15.76
C GLY A 114 -9.82 -1.59 -16.23
N GLY A 115 -9.87 -0.43 -15.55
CA GLY A 115 -8.87 0.64 -15.69
C GLY A 115 -9.31 1.89 -16.45
N GLY A 116 -10.41 2.54 -16.03
CA GLY A 116 -10.79 3.86 -16.54
C GLY A 116 -11.99 4.42 -15.79
N PRO A 117 -12.11 5.75 -15.64
CA PRO A 117 -13.37 6.35 -15.19
C PRO A 117 -14.50 5.94 -16.14
N PRO A 118 -15.72 5.72 -15.61
CA PRO A 118 -16.82 5.16 -16.40
C PRO A 118 -17.25 6.12 -17.53
N PRO A 119 -17.81 5.60 -18.63
CA PRO A 119 -18.50 6.44 -19.62
C PRO A 119 -19.68 7.18 -18.99
N LYS A 120 -19.98 8.38 -19.49
CA LYS A 120 -21.20 9.12 -19.18
C LYS A 120 -22.41 8.39 -19.79
N ASP A 121 -23.14 7.62 -18.99
CA ASP A 121 -24.43 7.06 -19.39
C ASP A 121 -25.54 7.99 -18.87
N GLY A 122 -26.39 8.44 -19.80
CA GLY A 122 -27.46 9.41 -19.57
C GLY A 122 -28.76 8.83 -19.01
N ASP A 123 -29.63 9.79 -18.70
CA ASP A 123 -31.05 9.71 -18.33
C ASP A 123 -31.43 9.13 -16.96
N SER A 124 -31.66 10.04 -16.01
CA SER A 124 -32.71 9.85 -15.00
C SER A 124 -33.43 11.16 -14.71
N ASP A 125 -34.68 11.21 -15.17
CA ASP A 125 -35.67 12.27 -14.94
C ASP A 125 -36.01 12.46 -13.45
N GLY A 126 -36.25 13.71 -13.06
CA GLY A 126 -37.12 14.05 -11.93
C GLY A 126 -36.49 14.89 -10.82
N GLN A 127 -36.54 16.23 -10.94
CA GLN A 127 -36.21 17.16 -9.86
C GLN A 127 -37.46 17.92 -9.36
N LYS A 128 -37.49 18.21 -8.06
CA LYS A 128 -38.27 19.30 -7.43
C LYS A 128 -37.33 20.16 -6.57
N PRO A 129 -37.65 21.45 -6.32
CA PRO A 129 -36.64 22.49 -6.12
C PRO A 129 -36.48 22.95 -4.67
N LEU A 130 -35.27 23.33 -4.21
CA LEU A 130 -35.05 24.26 -3.09
C LEU A 130 -33.70 25.05 -3.15
N SER A 131 -33.86 26.39 -3.11
CA SER A 131 -33.02 27.52 -2.59
C SER A 131 -31.58 27.83 -3.04
N GLU A 132 -31.29 29.14 -3.05
CA GLU A 132 -30.40 29.90 -3.95
C GLU A 132 -28.89 29.98 -3.58
N ASP A 133 -28.41 29.30 -2.54
CA ASP A 133 -26.98 29.35 -2.16
C ASP A 133 -26.13 28.20 -2.76
N GLU A 134 -26.75 27.32 -3.56
CA GLU A 134 -26.08 26.23 -4.29
C GLU A 134 -25.58 26.60 -5.70
N ASP A 135 -25.86 27.81 -6.20
CA ASP A 135 -25.78 28.11 -7.64
C ASP A 135 -24.34 28.04 -8.19
N THR A 136 -23.34 28.46 -7.42
CA THR A 136 -21.92 28.37 -7.86
C THR A 136 -21.39 26.92 -7.85
N ARG A 137 -21.91 26.07 -6.96
CA ARG A 137 -21.53 24.64 -6.85
C ARG A 137 -22.28 23.78 -7.87
N GLN A 138 -23.48 24.17 -8.27
CA GLN A 138 -24.22 23.52 -9.34
C GLN A 138 -23.75 23.95 -10.73
N GLU A 139 -23.12 25.11 -10.92
CA GLU A 139 -22.65 25.52 -12.26
C GLU A 139 -21.48 24.65 -12.77
N LEU A 140 -20.67 24.08 -11.87
CA LEU A 140 -19.70 23.02 -12.21
C LEU A 140 -20.36 21.65 -12.44
N ARG A 141 -21.55 21.40 -11.88
CA ARG A 141 -22.37 20.19 -12.14
C ARG A 141 -23.29 20.33 -13.37
N ARG A 142 -23.64 21.55 -13.79
CA ARG A 142 -24.57 21.88 -14.90
C ARG A 142 -23.85 22.25 -16.20
N ARG A 143 -22.53 22.48 -16.19
CA ARG A 143 -21.73 22.59 -17.43
C ARG A 143 -21.60 21.28 -18.21
N ASP A 144 -22.35 20.25 -17.80
CA ASP A 144 -22.58 19.03 -18.55
C ASP A 144 -23.57 19.18 -19.72
N ASP A 145 -24.25 20.32 -19.86
CA ASP A 145 -25.09 20.62 -21.02
C ASP A 145 -24.67 21.94 -21.71
N GLY A 146 -23.92 21.81 -22.80
CA GLY A 146 -23.61 22.91 -23.72
C GLY A 146 -24.74 23.21 -24.73
N PRO A 147 -24.82 24.42 -25.31
CA PRO A 147 -26.09 25.07 -25.63
C PRO A 147 -26.58 24.86 -27.07
N GLY A 148 -27.90 24.79 -27.28
CA GLY A 148 -28.48 24.83 -28.63
C GLY A 148 -30.00 24.72 -28.74
N GLY A 149 -30.72 25.81 -28.44
CA GLY A 149 -31.89 26.29 -29.19
C GLY A 149 -33.23 25.51 -29.16
N GLY A 150 -34.24 26.07 -28.47
CA GLY A 150 -35.67 25.76 -28.71
C GLY A 150 -36.23 26.48 -29.96
N PRO A 151 -37.56 26.65 -30.13
CA PRO A 151 -38.69 26.07 -29.39
C PRO A 151 -39.81 25.46 -30.29
N GLY A 152 -40.73 24.69 -29.70
CA GLY A 152 -42.09 24.49 -30.25
C GLY A 152 -42.71 23.10 -30.05
N GLY A 153 -43.66 22.95 -29.13
CA GLY A 153 -44.62 21.83 -29.09
C GLY A 153 -45.87 22.08 -29.96
N PRO A 154 -46.99 21.35 -29.80
CA PRO A 154 -47.17 20.06 -29.13
C PRO A 154 -48.01 19.02 -29.95
N GLY A 155 -47.85 17.73 -29.62
CA GLY A 155 -48.96 16.75 -29.67
C GLY A 155 -49.08 15.82 -30.89
N GLY A 156 -49.22 14.51 -30.62
CA GLY A 156 -49.77 13.51 -31.55
C GLY A 156 -49.12 12.13 -31.41
N GLY A 157 -49.90 11.13 -30.99
CA GLY A 157 -49.49 9.73 -30.82
C GLY A 157 -49.13 8.98 -32.13
N PRO A 158 -48.81 7.66 -32.03
CA PRO A 158 -48.04 6.93 -33.04
C PRO A 158 -48.89 6.45 -34.22
N PRO A 159 -48.26 6.19 -35.38
CA PRO A 159 -48.44 4.86 -35.97
C PRO A 159 -47.19 4.26 -36.65
N ASP A 160 -47.11 2.94 -36.48
CA ASP A 160 -46.58 1.87 -37.33
C ASP A 160 -45.81 2.18 -38.64
N GLY A 161 -44.69 1.45 -38.78
CA GLY A 161 -44.47 0.56 -39.92
C GLY A 161 -44.02 1.16 -41.26
N GLY A 162 -42.71 1.18 -41.52
CA GLY A 162 -42.15 1.35 -42.86
C GLY A 162 -40.61 1.25 -42.87
N PRO A 163 -39.98 0.45 -43.76
CA PRO A 163 -38.57 0.10 -43.69
C PRO A 163 -37.67 1.07 -44.46
N GLY A 164 -36.48 1.33 -43.91
CA GLY A 164 -35.35 1.89 -44.66
C GLY A 164 -35.11 3.39 -44.45
N GLY A 165 -33.99 3.70 -43.80
CA GLY A 165 -33.39 5.04 -43.81
C GLY A 165 -32.84 5.48 -42.46
N GLY A 166 -31.57 5.16 -42.19
CA GLY A 166 -30.75 5.88 -41.20
C GLY A 166 -30.53 5.21 -39.84
N ARG A 167 -29.95 4.00 -39.80
CA ARG A 167 -29.37 3.42 -38.57
C ARG A 167 -27.85 3.22 -38.62
N ASP A 168 -27.15 3.66 -39.68
CA ASP A 168 -25.79 3.18 -39.96
C ASP A 168 -24.67 4.25 -39.91
N ASP A 169 -24.90 5.46 -39.40
CA ASP A 169 -23.87 6.53 -39.43
C ASP A 169 -23.14 6.77 -38.09
N ASP A 170 -23.61 6.18 -36.98
CA ASP A 170 -23.08 6.51 -35.64
C ASP A 170 -22.17 5.40 -35.05
N GLU A 171 -22.24 4.17 -35.54
CA GLU A 171 -21.41 3.02 -35.10
C GLU A 171 -20.00 3.01 -35.73
N ASN A 172 -19.70 3.92 -36.65
CA ASN A 172 -18.42 3.95 -37.36
C ASN A 172 -17.55 5.17 -37.04
N LYS A 173 -17.93 5.95 -36.01
CA LYS A 173 -17.16 7.13 -35.60
C LYS A 173 -15.88 6.72 -34.86
N ASN A 174 -14.80 7.44 -35.10
CA ASN A 174 -13.53 7.21 -34.41
C ASN A 174 -13.50 8.02 -33.10
N VAL A 175 -13.21 7.36 -31.99
CA VAL A 175 -12.86 8.01 -30.72
C VAL A 175 -11.34 7.97 -30.59
N ARG A 176 -10.72 9.15 -30.48
CA ARG A 176 -9.26 9.27 -30.35
C ARG A 176 -8.87 9.34 -28.89
N GLY A 177 -7.76 8.72 -28.54
CA GLY A 177 -7.09 8.93 -27.28
C GLY A 177 -5.86 9.82 -27.46
N TYR A 178 -5.45 10.45 -26.37
CA TYR A 178 -4.37 11.43 -26.31
C TYR A 178 -3.49 11.14 -25.11
N LEU A 179 -2.19 10.99 -25.35
CA LEU A 179 -1.18 10.95 -24.32
C LEU A 179 -0.65 12.36 -24.13
N GLN A 180 -0.86 12.91 -22.93
CA GLN A 180 -0.43 14.23 -22.54
C GLN A 180 0.79 14.12 -21.62
N THR A 181 1.78 14.98 -21.81
CA THR A 181 2.97 15.08 -20.95
C THR A 181 2.95 16.41 -20.25
N TYR A 182 3.02 16.37 -18.92
CA TYR A 182 3.08 17.54 -18.07
C TYR A 182 4.43 17.63 -17.39
N GLN A 183 4.88 18.86 -17.15
CA GLN A 183 6.07 19.15 -16.38
C GLN A 183 5.72 20.03 -15.18
N ALA A 184 6.17 19.63 -13.99
CA ALA A 184 6.04 20.47 -12.81
C ALA A 184 6.85 21.77 -12.98
N ASN A 185 6.21 22.94 -12.92
CA ASN A 185 6.88 24.24 -13.05
C ASN A 185 7.35 24.82 -11.70
N ARG A 186 6.89 24.23 -10.59
CA ARG A 186 7.33 24.46 -9.21
C ARG A 186 7.38 23.13 -8.44
N GLY A 187 7.77 23.17 -7.17
CA GLY A 187 7.57 22.02 -6.29
C GLY A 187 6.08 21.82 -6.02
N LEU A 188 5.54 20.63 -6.29
CA LEU A 188 4.13 20.30 -6.02
C LEU A 188 4.02 19.55 -4.69
N ASN A 189 3.20 20.05 -3.78
CA ASN A 189 2.93 19.43 -2.49
C ASN A 189 1.85 18.37 -2.67
N LEU A 190 2.15 17.12 -2.34
CA LEU A 190 1.23 16.00 -2.48
C LEU A 190 0.99 15.33 -1.13
N LEU A 191 -0.21 14.84 -0.89
CA LEU A 191 -0.48 13.90 0.19
C LEU A 191 -0.32 12.47 -0.34
N TYR A 192 0.70 11.74 0.08
CA TYR A 192 0.86 10.33 -0.26
C TYR A 192 0.07 9.45 0.71
N ILE A 193 -0.74 8.56 0.16
CA ILE A 193 -1.46 7.50 0.90
C ILE A 193 -0.75 6.19 0.57
N ASP A 194 -0.17 5.54 1.59
CA ASP A 194 0.65 4.35 1.39
C ASP A 194 -0.16 3.09 1.01
N GLY A 195 0.55 1.98 0.78
CA GLY A 195 -0.04 0.73 0.29
C GLY A 195 -0.52 0.81 -1.17
N THR A 196 -1.37 -0.13 -1.57
CA THR A 196 -2.04 -0.14 -2.88
C THR A 196 -3.32 0.69 -2.82
N SER A 197 -3.18 1.95 -2.40
CA SER A 197 -4.30 2.85 -2.10
C SER A 197 -5.16 3.24 -3.30
N ALA A 198 -4.78 2.91 -4.53
CA ALA A 198 -5.66 3.05 -5.70
C ALA A 198 -6.30 1.73 -6.14
N GLY A 199 -6.05 0.61 -5.44
CA GLY A 199 -6.64 -0.68 -5.78
C GLY A 199 -8.14 -0.73 -5.48
N LYS A 200 -8.99 -0.94 -6.49
CA LYS A 200 -10.45 -1.02 -6.30
C LYS A 200 -10.86 -2.46 -5.97
N THR A 201 -10.66 -2.87 -4.72
CA THR A 201 -10.97 -4.21 -4.22
C THR A 201 -11.57 -4.17 -2.82
N SER A 202 -12.26 -5.24 -2.41
CA SER A 202 -12.82 -5.41 -1.07
C SER A 202 -11.79 -5.82 -0.02
N MET A 203 -10.49 -5.88 -0.37
CA MET A 203 -9.42 -6.35 0.52
C MET A 203 -8.89 -5.28 1.50
N GLY A 204 -9.44 -4.07 1.48
CA GLY A 204 -9.10 -2.98 2.40
C GLY A 204 -8.16 -1.91 1.85
N THR A 205 -7.80 -2.00 0.57
CA THR A 205 -6.90 -1.06 -0.12
C THR A 205 -7.40 0.39 -0.10
N LEU A 206 -8.71 0.60 -0.03
CA LEU A 206 -9.34 1.93 0.01
C LEU A 206 -9.69 2.41 1.42
N ASP A 207 -9.45 1.63 2.47
CA ASP A 207 -9.88 1.93 3.84
C ASP A 207 -9.41 3.33 4.32
N SER A 208 -8.14 3.66 4.08
CA SER A 208 -7.56 4.95 4.46
C SER A 208 -8.23 6.15 3.78
N GLN A 209 -8.78 5.99 2.58
CA GLN A 209 -9.53 7.05 1.89
C GLN A 209 -11.00 7.04 2.28
N ASP A 210 -11.66 5.89 2.12
CA ASP A 210 -13.11 5.81 2.18
C ASP A 210 -13.62 5.82 3.63
N LEU A 211 -12.93 5.16 4.57
CA LEU A 211 -13.34 5.13 5.97
C LEU A 211 -12.81 6.34 6.74
N LEU A 212 -11.54 6.72 6.54
CA LEU A 212 -10.89 7.78 7.30
C LEU A 212 -11.04 9.15 6.67
N LEU A 213 -10.49 9.40 5.46
CA LEU A 213 -10.53 10.74 4.85
C LEU A 213 -11.95 11.19 4.51
N ARG A 214 -12.79 10.27 4.02
CA ARG A 214 -14.18 10.53 3.60
C ARG A 214 -15.22 10.16 4.66
N GLU A 215 -14.79 9.75 5.85
CA GLU A 215 -15.69 9.46 6.99
C GLU A 215 -16.82 8.49 6.67
N ASN A 216 -16.55 7.50 5.79
CA ASN A 216 -17.52 6.49 5.35
C ASN A 216 -18.81 7.06 4.73
N THR A 217 -18.73 8.25 4.12
CA THR A 217 -19.88 8.92 3.47
C THR A 217 -20.13 8.45 2.03
N THR A 218 -19.34 7.49 1.53
CA THR A 218 -19.47 6.97 0.18
C THR A 218 -20.75 6.12 0.07
N HIS A 219 -21.82 6.69 -0.48
CA HIS A 219 -22.96 5.89 -0.94
C HIS A 219 -22.46 4.93 -2.04
N HIS A 220 -22.54 3.62 -1.79
CA HIS A 220 -22.04 2.56 -2.66
C HIS A 220 -22.88 2.33 -3.92
N ASP A 221 -23.53 3.36 -4.47
CA ASP A 221 -24.45 3.24 -5.61
C ASP A 221 -23.73 2.86 -6.94
N GLY A 222 -22.41 2.58 -6.88
CA GLY A 222 -21.62 1.89 -7.90
C GLY A 222 -20.46 1.03 -7.35
N GLY A 223 -20.44 0.71 -6.04
CA GLY A 223 -19.33 0.02 -5.38
C GLY A 223 -18.00 0.79 -5.37
N GLY A 224 -16.88 0.11 -5.09
CA GLY A 224 -15.53 0.71 -5.00
C GLY A 224 -14.97 1.33 -6.29
N PHE A 225 -15.75 1.36 -7.39
CA PHE A 225 -15.36 1.87 -8.70
C PHE A 225 -15.73 3.34 -8.95
N SER A 226 -16.38 4.01 -7.99
CA SER A 226 -16.75 5.42 -8.10
C SER A 226 -15.55 6.34 -7.83
N GLU A 227 -14.63 6.44 -8.79
CA GLU A 227 -13.39 7.22 -8.66
C GLU A 227 -13.57 8.73 -8.75
N ILE A 228 -14.52 9.23 -9.57
CA ILE A 228 -14.70 10.67 -9.78
C ILE A 228 -15.17 11.38 -8.50
N PRO A 229 -16.22 10.92 -7.77
CA PRO A 229 -16.59 11.53 -6.49
C PRO A 229 -15.47 11.47 -5.46
N ARG A 230 -14.70 10.37 -5.44
CA ARG A 230 -13.54 10.25 -4.56
C ARG A 230 -12.47 11.29 -4.89
N ALA A 231 -12.17 11.49 -6.17
CA ALA A 231 -11.20 12.50 -6.61
C ALA A 231 -11.63 13.91 -6.21
N LEU A 232 -12.92 14.24 -6.36
CA LEU A 232 -13.47 15.53 -5.92
C LEU A 232 -13.33 15.72 -4.40
N ASP A 233 -13.80 14.76 -3.58
CA ASP A 233 -13.72 14.84 -2.13
C ASP A 233 -12.27 14.97 -1.63
N LEU A 234 -11.36 14.20 -2.24
CA LEU A 234 -9.94 14.23 -1.90
C LEU A 234 -9.28 15.54 -2.33
N CYS A 235 -9.68 16.13 -3.44
CA CYS A 235 -9.14 17.41 -3.90
C CYS A 235 -9.64 18.59 -3.07
N ASP A 236 -10.90 18.57 -2.62
CA ASP A 236 -11.42 19.55 -1.67
C ASP A 236 -10.59 19.50 -0.37
N LEU A 237 -10.35 18.30 0.17
CA LEU A 237 -9.54 18.10 1.36
C LEU A 237 -8.07 18.49 1.17
N ALA A 238 -7.48 18.11 0.02
CA ALA A 238 -6.11 18.46 -0.34
C ALA A 238 -5.94 19.98 -0.41
N GLY A 239 -6.86 20.68 -1.08
CA GLY A 239 -6.87 22.14 -1.19
C GLY A 239 -6.97 22.83 0.17
N GLU A 240 -7.87 22.36 1.05
CA GLU A 240 -7.98 22.86 2.43
C GLU A 240 -6.67 22.70 3.23
N TRP A 241 -5.90 21.65 2.95
CA TRP A 241 -4.66 21.35 3.65
C TRP A 241 -3.40 21.88 2.94
N GLY A 242 -3.55 22.59 1.82
CA GLY A 242 -2.45 23.18 1.05
C GLY A 242 -1.65 22.17 0.22
N PHE A 243 -2.29 21.08 -0.21
CA PHE A 243 -1.75 20.13 -1.18
C PHE A 243 -2.34 20.38 -2.58
N ASP A 244 -1.52 20.14 -3.59
CA ASP A 244 -1.88 20.24 -5.02
C ASP A 244 -2.56 18.96 -5.53
N GLY A 245 -2.47 17.87 -4.76
CA GLY A 245 -3.04 16.57 -5.14
C GLY A 245 -2.76 15.45 -4.14
N VAL A 246 -3.32 14.28 -4.43
CA VAL A 246 -3.16 13.06 -3.64
C VAL A 246 -2.42 12.01 -4.47
N MET A 247 -1.31 11.52 -3.95
CA MET A 247 -0.51 10.45 -4.55
C MET A 247 -0.91 9.10 -3.95
N ARG A 248 -1.10 8.09 -4.79
CA ARG A 248 -1.51 6.74 -4.41
C ARG A 248 -1.04 5.70 -5.42
N MET A 249 -1.22 4.41 -5.14
CA MET A 249 -0.63 3.33 -5.93
C MET A 249 -1.63 2.25 -6.36
N GLU A 250 -1.59 1.88 -7.63
CA GLU A 250 -2.17 0.65 -8.19
C GLU A 250 -1.04 -0.20 -8.82
N ALA A 251 -1.17 -0.62 -10.09
CA ALA A 251 -0.05 -1.07 -10.91
C ALA A 251 0.65 0.19 -11.46
N GLY A 252 1.54 0.77 -10.65
CA GLY A 252 2.14 2.08 -10.89
C GLY A 252 1.64 3.13 -9.90
N PHE A 253 2.35 4.25 -9.83
CA PHE A 253 1.98 5.37 -8.97
C PHE A 253 1.19 6.40 -9.77
N GLU A 254 0.08 6.85 -9.18
CA GLU A 254 -0.77 7.89 -9.74
C GLU A 254 -0.89 9.07 -8.75
N ILE A 255 -1.16 10.24 -9.31
CA ILE A 255 -1.53 11.45 -8.60
C ILE A 255 -2.92 11.83 -9.09
N ILE A 256 -3.88 11.96 -8.17
CA ILE A 256 -5.06 12.77 -8.41
C ILE A 256 -4.62 14.22 -8.25
N TYR A 257 -4.44 14.93 -9.37
CA TYR A 257 -4.01 16.31 -9.37
C TYR A 257 -5.22 17.23 -9.49
N CYS A 258 -5.30 18.24 -8.64
CA CYS A 258 -6.56 18.94 -8.40
C CYS A 258 -6.82 20.12 -9.34
N ASP A 259 -5.77 20.81 -9.78
CA ASP A 259 -5.88 21.98 -10.65
C ASP A 259 -4.74 22.03 -11.68
N PHE A 260 -5.00 21.54 -12.89
CA PHE A 260 -4.06 21.54 -14.00
C PHE A 260 -3.65 22.94 -14.51
N SER A 261 -4.33 24.00 -14.05
CA SER A 261 -3.97 25.38 -14.39
C SER A 261 -2.89 25.98 -13.48
N ASP A 262 -2.58 25.33 -12.36
CA ASP A 262 -1.51 25.71 -11.44
C ASP A 262 -0.45 24.61 -11.36
N GLY A 263 0.82 24.99 -11.24
CA GLY A 263 1.94 24.08 -10.97
C GLY A 263 2.42 23.19 -12.14
N LEU A 264 1.68 23.10 -13.24
CA LEU A 264 2.03 22.25 -14.39
C LEU A 264 2.09 23.02 -15.71
N ASP A 265 3.09 22.69 -16.53
CA ASP A 265 3.19 23.10 -17.92
C ASP A 265 2.84 21.90 -18.83
N LEU A 266 1.90 22.07 -19.77
CA LEU A 266 1.66 21.07 -20.82
C LEU A 266 2.81 21.10 -21.83
N ILE A 267 3.59 20.03 -21.89
CA ILE A 267 4.75 19.90 -22.78
C ILE A 267 4.34 19.32 -24.13
N SER A 268 3.51 18.28 -24.13
CA SER A 268 3.06 17.63 -25.36
C SER A 268 1.70 16.99 -25.20
N MET A 269 0.98 16.87 -26.31
CA MET A 269 -0.30 16.19 -26.40
C MET A 269 -0.33 15.42 -27.73
N THR A 270 -0.17 14.11 -27.64
CA THR A 270 0.00 13.25 -28.81
C THR A 270 -1.22 12.36 -28.98
N ARG A 271 -1.84 12.45 -30.15
CA ARG A 271 -2.97 11.58 -30.54
C ARG A 271 -2.48 10.15 -30.81
N THR A 272 -3.15 9.15 -30.25
CA THR A 272 -2.82 7.74 -30.47
C THR A 272 -3.44 7.17 -31.76
N MET A 273 -2.83 6.09 -32.26
CA MET A 273 -3.26 5.41 -33.49
C MET A 273 -4.58 4.63 -33.30
N MET A 274 -5.42 4.55 -34.34
CA MET A 274 -6.57 3.63 -34.29
C MET A 274 -6.08 2.18 -34.25
N PRO A 275 -6.88 1.24 -33.75
CA PRO A 275 -6.58 -0.18 -33.87
C PRO A 275 -6.29 -0.62 -35.31
N ASP A 276 -7.06 -0.12 -36.29
CA ASP A 276 -6.90 -0.43 -37.72
C ASP A 276 -5.60 0.11 -38.32
N ASP A 277 -4.99 1.14 -37.69
CA ASP A 277 -3.72 1.73 -38.14
C ASP A 277 -2.50 0.99 -37.53
N LYS A 278 -2.72 0.06 -36.59
CA LYS A 278 -1.64 -0.71 -35.94
C LYS A 278 -1.26 -1.92 -36.78
N LEU A 279 0.03 -2.24 -36.80
CA LEU A 279 0.55 -3.40 -37.54
C LEU A 279 0.13 -4.75 -36.93
N VAL A 280 -0.02 -4.78 -35.61
CA VAL A 280 -0.43 -5.95 -34.82
C VAL A 280 -1.28 -5.50 -33.63
N ASP A 281 -1.93 -6.47 -32.98
CA ASP A 281 -2.73 -6.22 -31.78
C ASP A 281 -1.90 -5.81 -30.56
N ASN A 282 -2.57 -5.40 -29.48
CA ASN A 282 -1.92 -4.98 -28.23
C ASN A 282 -1.69 -6.16 -27.27
N SER A 283 -1.35 -7.34 -27.79
CA SER A 283 -1.25 -8.57 -27.01
C SER A 283 -0.16 -8.58 -25.92
N MET A 284 0.76 -7.61 -25.96
CA MET A 284 1.81 -7.40 -24.95
C MET A 284 1.51 -6.28 -23.94
N GLY A 285 0.39 -5.58 -24.05
CA GLY A 285 0.13 -4.36 -23.26
C GLY A 285 0.26 -4.55 -21.75
N SER A 286 -0.37 -5.60 -21.19
CA SER A 286 -0.27 -5.91 -19.76
C SER A 286 1.14 -6.29 -19.31
N PHE A 287 1.90 -6.99 -20.16
CA PHE A 287 3.30 -7.34 -19.88
C PHE A 287 4.19 -6.10 -19.90
N GLN A 288 4.02 -5.22 -20.89
CA GLN A 288 4.78 -3.98 -21.02
C GLN A 288 4.51 -3.03 -19.85
N TRP A 289 3.25 -2.88 -19.46
CA TRP A 289 2.87 -2.10 -18.28
C TRP A 289 3.46 -2.71 -17.00
N ALA A 290 3.28 -4.01 -16.76
CA ALA A 290 3.84 -4.69 -15.59
C ALA A 290 5.37 -4.55 -15.51
N ARG A 291 6.06 -4.63 -16.64
CA ARG A 291 7.50 -4.37 -16.74
C ARG A 291 7.86 -2.94 -16.35
N ALA A 292 7.16 -1.94 -16.92
CA ALA A 292 7.43 -0.53 -16.63
C ALA A 292 7.25 -0.18 -15.15
N VAL A 293 6.22 -0.72 -14.49
CA VAL A 293 5.99 -0.49 -13.06
C VAL A 293 6.89 -1.36 -12.17
N GLY A 294 7.31 -2.53 -12.66
CA GLY A 294 8.30 -3.39 -12.01
C GLY A 294 9.67 -2.71 -11.85
N GLU A 295 10.03 -1.81 -12.77
CA GLU A 295 11.21 -0.94 -12.62
C GLU A 295 11.13 0.01 -11.41
N ARG A 296 9.95 0.12 -10.77
CA ARG A 296 9.70 0.93 -9.57
C ARG A 296 9.61 0.11 -8.28
N TYR A 297 9.97 -1.17 -8.32
CA TYR A 297 9.96 -2.04 -7.14
C TYR A 297 10.76 -1.49 -5.97
N ASN A 298 11.87 -0.82 -6.23
CA ASN A 298 12.75 -0.26 -5.20
C ASN A 298 12.69 1.28 -5.10
N GLY A 299 11.76 1.92 -5.81
CA GLY A 299 11.57 3.37 -5.77
C GLY A 299 11.19 3.97 -7.12
N LEU A 300 10.63 5.18 -7.08
CA LEU A 300 10.26 5.93 -8.29
C LEU A 300 11.45 6.38 -9.15
N GLY A 301 12.67 6.37 -8.62
CA GLY A 301 13.88 6.79 -9.32
C GLY A 301 13.95 8.30 -9.60
N GLY A 302 15.16 8.79 -9.88
CA GLY A 302 15.42 10.16 -10.33
C GLY A 302 14.98 11.27 -9.38
N ASP A 303 14.89 10.98 -8.08
CA ASP A 303 14.42 11.91 -7.03
C ASP A 303 13.07 12.60 -7.38
N ARG A 304 12.21 11.91 -8.16
CA ARG A 304 10.93 12.45 -8.67
C ARG A 304 9.94 12.79 -7.55
N ILE A 305 10.11 12.22 -6.36
CA ILE A 305 9.31 12.50 -5.18
C ILE A 305 10.20 12.49 -3.94
N ARG A 306 9.94 13.42 -3.02
CA ARG A 306 10.61 13.49 -1.72
C ARG A 306 9.59 13.45 -0.59
N PHE A 307 9.69 12.46 0.29
CA PHE A 307 8.77 12.25 1.41
C PHE A 307 9.22 12.99 2.68
N ASP A 308 8.28 13.64 3.36
CA ASP A 308 8.47 14.27 4.67
C ASP A 308 7.99 13.33 5.79
N PHE A 309 8.83 12.34 6.12
CA PHE A 309 8.52 11.39 7.20
C PHE A 309 8.40 12.07 8.57
N SER A 310 9.02 13.23 8.78
CA SER A 310 8.88 14.03 10.00
C SER A 310 7.49 14.67 10.16
N SER A 311 6.63 14.51 9.15
CA SER A 311 5.22 14.88 9.15
C SER A 311 4.32 13.69 8.76
N MET A 312 4.82 12.45 8.84
CA MET A 312 4.04 11.24 8.58
C MET A 312 3.03 11.01 9.71
N VAL A 313 1.76 10.82 9.36
CA VAL A 313 0.75 10.34 10.32
C VAL A 313 0.34 8.94 9.91
N SER A 314 0.34 8.00 10.86
CA SER A 314 -0.17 6.66 10.63
C SER A 314 -1.21 6.30 11.67
N ALA A 315 -2.28 5.61 11.26
CA ALA A 315 -3.23 5.02 12.20
C ALA A 315 -2.55 4.01 13.15
N LEU A 316 -1.41 3.44 12.76
CA LEU A 316 -0.60 2.53 13.58
C LEU A 316 0.04 3.21 14.81
N PHE A 317 0.07 4.55 14.84
CA PHE A 317 0.52 5.30 16.01
C PHE A 317 -0.53 5.38 17.11
N PHE A 318 -1.77 5.00 16.84
CA PHE A 318 -2.91 5.15 17.74
C PHE A 318 -3.31 3.81 18.37
N PRO A 319 -3.94 3.83 19.56
CA PRO A 319 -4.38 2.62 20.26
C PRO A 319 -5.71 2.12 19.67
N VAL A 320 -5.67 1.64 18.43
CA VAL A 320 -6.85 1.20 17.67
C VAL A 320 -6.73 -0.27 17.26
N ASN A 321 -7.87 -0.95 17.16
CA ASN A 321 -7.92 -2.34 16.70
C ASN A 321 -7.95 -2.39 15.16
N ILE A 322 -6.85 -2.88 14.57
CA ILE A 322 -6.69 -3.04 13.12
C ILE A 322 -6.88 -4.48 12.62
N THR A 323 -7.43 -5.36 13.46
CA THR A 323 -7.63 -6.77 13.11
C THR A 323 -8.67 -6.90 12.00
N SER A 324 -8.42 -7.84 11.07
CA SER A 324 -9.37 -8.20 10.01
C SER A 324 -10.69 -8.68 10.60
N SER A 325 -11.82 -8.29 10.00
CA SER A 325 -13.11 -8.96 10.25
C SER A 325 -13.24 -10.26 9.47
N ASP A 326 -12.39 -10.50 8.46
CA ASP A 326 -12.33 -11.72 7.67
C ASP A 326 -11.51 -12.80 8.40
N ILE A 327 -12.22 -13.79 8.96
CA ILE A 327 -11.62 -14.89 9.73
C ILE A 327 -10.73 -15.78 8.86
N GLU A 328 -10.98 -15.87 7.55
CA GLU A 328 -10.16 -16.64 6.61
C GLU A 328 -8.91 -15.88 6.17
N ARG A 329 -8.88 -14.56 6.40
CA ARG A 329 -7.77 -13.66 6.07
C ARG A 329 -7.34 -12.82 7.29
N PRO A 330 -6.87 -13.45 8.37
CA PRO A 330 -6.36 -12.74 9.55
C PRO A 330 -5.08 -11.96 9.27
N ASP A 331 -4.39 -12.27 8.15
CA ASP A 331 -3.25 -11.52 7.63
C ASP A 331 -3.61 -10.12 7.13
N LEU A 332 -4.86 -9.91 6.69
CA LEU A 332 -5.36 -8.64 6.16
C LEU A 332 -5.75 -7.68 7.27
N VAL A 333 -4.78 -6.95 7.82
CA VAL A 333 -5.11 -5.85 8.73
C VAL A 333 -5.88 -4.73 8.02
N ARG A 334 -6.85 -4.12 8.71
CA ARG A 334 -7.82 -3.17 8.13
C ARG A 334 -8.22 -2.08 9.11
N LEU A 335 -8.75 -0.97 8.59
CA LEU A 335 -9.33 0.10 9.42
C LEU A 335 -10.83 -0.12 9.70
N GLU A 336 -11.45 -1.14 9.10
CA GLU A 336 -12.88 -1.43 9.25
C GLU A 336 -13.31 -1.71 10.70
N SER A 337 -12.39 -2.23 11.52
CA SER A 337 -12.62 -2.53 12.94
C SER A 337 -12.46 -1.31 13.85
N VAL A 338 -12.00 -0.17 13.32
CA VAL A 338 -11.82 1.07 14.07
C VAL A 338 -13.14 1.83 14.11
N SER A 339 -13.49 2.38 15.29
CA SER A 339 -14.73 3.15 15.42
C SER A 339 -14.69 4.41 14.56
N GLN A 340 -15.85 4.84 14.04
CA GLN A 340 -15.92 6.07 13.25
C GLN A 340 -15.50 7.31 14.04
N ASP A 341 -15.76 7.34 15.35
CA ASP A 341 -15.32 8.45 16.21
C ASP A 341 -13.78 8.49 16.32
N ASP A 342 -13.13 7.33 16.46
CA ASP A 342 -11.67 7.24 16.48
C ASP A 342 -11.05 7.59 15.13
N LEU A 343 -11.64 7.15 14.01
CA LEU A 343 -11.20 7.53 12.66
C LEU A 343 -11.26 9.06 12.45
N LYS A 344 -12.31 9.72 12.94
CA LYS A 344 -12.43 11.19 12.91
C LYS A 344 -11.38 11.88 13.78
N VAL A 345 -11.02 11.29 14.92
CA VAL A 345 -9.91 11.79 15.75
C VAL A 345 -8.58 11.70 15.00
N ILE A 346 -8.33 10.57 14.30
CA ILE A 346 -7.12 10.41 13.48
C ILE A 346 -7.12 11.41 12.31
N LYS A 347 -8.23 11.58 11.57
CA LYS A 347 -8.36 12.58 10.50
C LYS A 347 -8.10 14.00 11.00
N THR A 348 -8.63 14.34 12.18
CA THR A 348 -8.41 15.66 12.81
C THR A 348 -6.94 15.88 13.16
N TYR A 349 -6.28 14.85 13.70
CA TYR A 349 -4.84 14.90 13.96
C TYR A 349 -4.04 15.05 12.67
N LEU A 350 -4.38 14.27 11.63
CA LEU A 350 -3.78 14.36 10.31
C LEU A 350 -3.91 15.77 9.73
N ALA A 351 -5.10 16.38 9.74
CA ALA A 351 -5.30 17.75 9.27
C ALA A 351 -4.38 18.76 9.97
N LYS A 352 -4.23 18.62 11.29
CA LYS A 352 -3.34 19.48 12.09
C LYS A 352 -1.87 19.35 11.68
N VAL A 353 -1.39 18.13 11.43
CA VAL A 353 0.00 17.89 10.99
C VAL A 353 0.20 18.30 9.53
N ALA A 354 -0.76 17.95 8.66
CA ALA A 354 -0.73 18.22 7.23
C ALA A 354 -0.61 19.71 6.89
N THR A 355 -1.25 20.57 7.69
CA THR A 355 -1.25 22.03 7.53
C THR A 355 -0.02 22.73 8.13
N GLN A 356 0.88 22.00 8.81
CA GLN A 356 2.15 22.56 9.26
C GLN A 356 3.17 22.66 8.11
N PRO A 357 4.14 23.58 8.20
CA PRO A 357 5.28 23.61 7.28
C PRO A 357 5.99 22.25 7.23
N ARG A 358 6.35 21.82 6.01
CA ARG A 358 7.13 20.59 5.80
C ARG A 358 8.47 20.69 6.49
N ARG A 359 8.90 19.61 7.15
CA ARG A 359 10.05 19.60 8.05
C ARG A 359 11.28 18.96 7.42
N PHE A 360 11.13 17.76 6.89
CA PHE A 360 12.22 16.94 6.35
C PHE A 360 13.40 16.78 7.32
N THR A 361 13.11 16.71 8.63
CA THR A 361 14.12 16.70 9.71
C THR A 361 14.99 15.45 9.63
N VAL A 362 14.39 14.28 9.40
CA VAL A 362 15.09 13.00 9.34
C VAL A 362 14.68 12.21 8.11
N ASN A 363 15.67 11.71 7.37
CA ASN A 363 15.44 10.70 6.32
C ASN A 363 15.27 9.31 6.96
N TRP A 364 14.09 9.05 7.52
CA TRP A 364 13.78 7.77 8.17
C TRP A 364 13.85 6.57 7.22
N GLN A 365 13.42 6.75 5.96
CA GLN A 365 13.53 5.69 4.95
C GLN A 365 14.99 5.32 4.67
N GLY A 366 15.90 6.29 4.59
CA GLY A 366 17.33 6.01 4.44
C GLY A 366 17.94 5.23 5.61
N ILE A 367 17.45 5.44 6.84
CA ILE A 367 17.88 4.66 8.01
C ILE A 367 17.39 3.21 7.90
N VAL A 368 16.12 3.04 7.57
CA VAL A 368 15.49 1.73 7.35
C VAL A 368 16.19 0.97 6.22
N ASP A 369 16.58 1.64 5.14
CA ASP A 369 17.34 1.05 4.03
C ASP A 369 18.70 0.52 4.46
N LEU A 370 19.43 1.27 5.29
CA LEU A 370 20.73 0.83 5.82
C LEU A 370 20.59 -0.40 6.73
N ILE A 371 19.51 -0.45 7.52
CA ILE A 371 19.20 -1.61 8.37
C ILE A 371 18.88 -2.83 7.50
N VAL A 372 17.94 -2.72 6.57
CA VAL A 372 17.56 -3.82 5.68
C VAL A 372 18.77 -4.31 4.88
N SER A 373 19.54 -3.39 4.30
CA SER A 373 20.76 -3.71 3.53
C SER A 373 21.82 -4.44 4.37
N ARG A 374 21.95 -4.10 5.66
CA ARG A 374 22.90 -4.74 6.55
C ARG A 374 22.49 -6.17 6.92
N PHE A 375 21.22 -6.39 7.20
CA PHE A 375 20.75 -7.59 7.91
C PHE A 375 20.03 -8.59 7.00
N ALA A 376 19.28 -8.14 5.98
CA ALA A 376 18.31 -8.99 5.29
C ALA A 376 18.94 -10.22 4.64
N GLN A 377 19.97 -10.03 3.80
CA GLN A 377 20.61 -11.13 3.08
C GLN A 377 21.39 -12.07 4.02
N ARG A 378 21.97 -11.52 5.10
CA ARG A 378 22.68 -12.30 6.11
C ARG A 378 21.73 -13.24 6.84
N MET A 379 20.57 -12.72 7.24
CA MET A 379 19.51 -13.53 7.85
C MET A 379 18.99 -14.58 6.86
N SER A 380 18.76 -14.25 5.59
CA SER A 380 18.37 -15.24 4.58
C SER A 380 19.39 -16.37 4.41
N SER A 381 20.69 -16.03 4.44
CA SER A 381 21.76 -17.02 4.41
C SER A 381 21.73 -17.91 5.66
N MET A 382 21.67 -17.30 6.85
CA MET A 382 21.57 -18.01 8.13
C MET A 382 20.28 -18.83 8.27
N ALA A 383 19.20 -18.48 7.58
CA ALA A 383 17.95 -19.24 7.57
C ALA A 383 17.97 -20.42 6.58
N SER A 384 18.90 -20.44 5.62
CA SER A 384 18.96 -21.44 4.54
C SER A 384 19.54 -22.78 5.00
N GLU A 385 18.77 -23.86 4.89
CA GLU A 385 19.22 -25.23 5.20
C GLU A 385 20.46 -25.67 4.41
N THR A 386 20.75 -25.02 3.27
CA THR A 386 21.92 -25.31 2.44
C THR A 386 23.23 -24.74 2.99
N LEU A 387 23.18 -23.76 3.90
CA LEU A 387 24.36 -23.17 4.52
C LEU A 387 24.94 -24.17 5.55
N SER A 388 26.21 -24.55 5.42
CA SER A 388 26.85 -25.44 6.38
C SER A 388 26.88 -24.84 7.79
N TRP A 389 26.95 -25.68 8.81
CA TRP A 389 26.96 -25.23 10.21
C TRP A 389 28.18 -24.34 10.51
N GLN A 390 29.35 -24.62 9.91
CA GLN A 390 30.54 -23.78 10.07
C GLN A 390 30.33 -22.37 9.49
N TYR A 391 29.70 -22.27 8.31
CA TYR A 391 29.40 -20.97 7.69
C TYR A 391 28.30 -20.22 8.43
N PHE A 392 27.31 -20.93 9.00
CA PHE A 392 26.32 -20.33 9.89
C PHE A 392 27.00 -19.68 11.11
N ILE A 393 27.87 -20.42 11.81
CA ILE A 393 28.61 -19.90 12.97
C ILE A 393 29.43 -18.67 12.57
N THR A 394 30.17 -18.75 11.47
CA THR A 394 30.98 -17.64 10.95
C THR A 394 30.13 -16.39 10.66
N GLU A 395 28.93 -16.57 10.12
CA GLU A 395 28.00 -15.46 9.82
C GLU A 395 27.48 -14.82 11.11
N VAL A 396 27.06 -15.61 12.10
CA VAL A 396 26.65 -15.14 13.43
C VAL A 396 27.79 -14.41 14.14
N GLU A 397 28.99 -14.97 14.12
CA GLU A 397 30.17 -14.33 14.71
C GLU A 397 30.48 -13.02 14.00
N THR A 398 30.49 -12.98 12.67
CA THR A 398 30.80 -11.77 11.90
C THR A 398 29.79 -10.65 12.18
N ILE A 399 28.49 -10.97 12.18
CA ILE A 399 27.44 -9.98 12.33
C ILE A 399 27.40 -9.38 13.74
N THR A 400 27.77 -10.16 14.76
CA THR A 400 27.79 -9.74 16.17
C THR A 400 29.13 -9.15 16.62
N SER A 401 30.26 -9.68 16.15
CA SER A 401 31.61 -9.24 16.54
C SER A 401 31.88 -7.78 16.15
N THR A 402 31.18 -7.24 15.14
CA THR A 402 31.23 -5.81 14.79
C THR A 402 30.93 -4.91 16.00
N TRP A 403 30.09 -5.39 16.93
CA TRP A 403 29.63 -4.63 18.09
C TRP A 403 30.23 -5.10 19.41
N PHE A 404 30.94 -6.23 19.42
CA PHE A 404 31.46 -6.84 20.64
C PHE A 404 32.88 -6.33 20.94
N ASP A 405 33.10 -5.82 22.16
CA ASP A 405 34.42 -5.37 22.61
C ASP A 405 35.13 -6.56 23.27
N ALA A 406 36.14 -7.13 22.58
CA ALA A 406 36.83 -8.32 23.03
C ALA A 406 37.52 -8.11 24.39
N ALA A 407 37.67 -9.19 25.17
CA ALA A 407 38.38 -9.11 26.44
C ALA A 407 39.87 -8.83 26.21
N PRO A 408 40.48 -7.92 26.99
CA PRO A 408 41.91 -7.65 26.90
C PRO A 408 42.70 -8.89 27.34
N LEU A 409 43.75 -9.24 26.60
CA LEU A 409 44.70 -10.30 26.95
C LEU A 409 45.93 -9.70 27.67
N PRO A 410 46.62 -10.48 28.53
CA PRO A 410 47.78 -9.99 29.28
C PRO A 410 48.92 -9.46 28.42
N ASP A 411 49.04 -9.95 27.18
CA ASP A 411 50.08 -9.67 26.19
C ASP A 411 49.64 -8.69 25.10
N ASP A 412 48.46 -8.07 25.23
CA ASP A 412 47.99 -7.03 24.31
C ASP A 412 48.89 -5.78 24.35
N ILE A 413 49.78 -5.66 23.38
CA ILE A 413 50.74 -4.55 23.27
C ILE A 413 50.10 -3.22 22.83
N SER A 414 48.87 -3.24 22.32
CA SER A 414 48.15 -2.07 21.80
C SER A 414 47.20 -1.42 22.83
N LEU A 415 46.98 -2.07 23.97
CA LEU A 415 46.12 -1.56 25.05
C LEU A 415 46.80 -0.43 25.83
N LYS A 416 46.48 0.80 25.46
CA LYS A 416 47.03 2.00 26.13
C LYS A 416 46.37 2.33 27.47
N LYS A 417 45.18 1.79 27.76
CA LYS A 417 44.44 2.03 29.01
C LYS A 417 43.69 0.76 29.43
N LYS A 418 43.81 0.37 30.70
CA LYS A 418 42.96 -0.68 31.29
C LYS A 418 41.55 -0.12 31.50
N ARG A 419 40.54 -0.73 30.85
CA ARG A 419 39.12 -0.45 31.12
C ARG A 419 38.65 -1.22 32.35
N LYS A 420 37.65 -0.68 33.05
CA LYS A 420 36.94 -1.39 34.12
C LYS A 420 36.21 -2.60 33.54
N GLU A 421 35.87 -3.55 34.41
CA GLU A 421 34.96 -4.65 34.08
C GLU A 421 33.61 -4.08 33.62
N VAL A 422 33.12 -4.57 32.48
CA VAL A 422 31.89 -4.10 31.81
C VAL A 422 31.07 -5.30 31.37
N ASN A 423 29.74 -5.13 31.30
CA ASN A 423 28.86 -6.12 30.71
C ASN A 423 28.97 -6.04 29.17
N ARG A 424 29.95 -6.73 28.61
CA ARG A 424 30.32 -6.64 27.18
C ARG A 424 29.17 -6.97 26.24
N THR A 425 28.36 -7.97 26.56
CA THR A 425 27.22 -8.41 25.73
C THR A 425 26.11 -7.36 25.74
N ALA A 426 25.70 -6.86 26.91
CA ALA A 426 24.69 -5.81 27.00
C ALA A 426 25.16 -4.53 26.28
N ASP A 427 26.42 -4.14 26.46
CA ASP A 427 26.99 -2.98 25.77
C ASP A 427 27.06 -3.20 24.24
N ALA A 428 27.30 -4.44 23.78
CA ALA A 428 27.33 -4.78 22.36
C ALA A 428 25.94 -4.73 21.73
N ILE A 429 24.92 -5.23 22.43
CA ILE A 429 23.52 -5.11 22.01
C ILE A 429 23.14 -3.62 21.90
N ASP A 430 23.48 -2.78 22.88
CA ASP A 430 23.17 -1.35 22.83
C ASP A 430 23.91 -0.63 21.67
N ARG A 431 25.17 -1.00 21.40
CA ARG A 431 25.92 -0.49 20.24
C ARG A 431 25.27 -0.88 18.92
N CYS A 432 24.89 -2.15 18.78
CA CYS A 432 24.19 -2.70 17.61
C CYS A 432 22.87 -1.95 17.38
N ARG A 433 22.03 -1.86 18.43
CA ARG A 433 20.70 -1.25 18.37
C ARG A 433 20.76 0.22 17.92
N LYS A 434 21.65 1.00 18.55
CA LYS A 434 21.72 2.45 18.32
C LYS A 434 22.47 2.85 17.06
N HIS A 435 23.29 1.98 16.47
CA HIS A 435 24.24 2.38 15.43
C HIS A 435 23.58 3.13 14.27
N PHE A 436 22.55 2.55 13.65
CA PHE A 436 21.86 3.13 12.49
C PHE A 436 20.95 4.31 12.86
N LEU A 437 20.57 4.45 14.13
CA LEU A 437 19.73 5.53 14.64
C LEU A 437 20.53 6.80 15.00
N ARG A 438 21.85 6.67 15.21
CA ARG A 438 22.72 7.80 15.59
C ARG A 438 22.59 9.02 14.66
N PRO A 439 22.56 8.89 13.32
CA PRO A 439 22.39 10.05 12.44
C PRO A 439 21.13 10.86 12.74
N ALA A 440 20.00 10.20 13.05
CA ALA A 440 18.75 10.88 13.40
C ALA A 440 18.87 11.65 14.72
N THR A 441 19.59 11.11 15.71
CA THR A 441 19.69 11.72 17.06
C THR A 441 20.41 13.06 17.08
N ILE A 442 21.15 13.42 16.01
CA ILE A 442 21.77 14.75 15.89
C ILE A 442 20.69 15.85 15.86
N ALA A 443 19.57 15.58 15.19
CA ALA A 443 18.44 16.49 15.07
C ALA A 443 17.35 16.25 16.14
N GLN A 444 17.64 15.51 17.22
CA GLN A 444 16.62 15.09 18.20
C GLN A 444 15.85 16.25 18.84
N LYS A 445 16.46 17.42 18.98
CA LYS A 445 15.80 18.62 19.53
C LYS A 445 14.77 19.24 18.58
N GLU A 446 14.85 18.89 17.30
CA GLU A 446 13.98 19.38 16.22
C GLU A 446 12.93 18.34 15.82
N TRP A 447 12.93 17.18 16.49
CA TRP A 447 11.99 16.10 16.21
C TRP A 447 10.56 16.54 16.50
N SER A 448 9.68 16.15 15.59
CA SER A 448 8.25 16.13 15.85
C SER A 448 7.86 14.93 16.71
N LEU A 449 6.60 14.90 17.15
CA LEU A 449 6.06 13.68 17.75
C LEU A 449 6.11 12.52 16.74
N GLU A 450 5.89 12.78 15.46
CA GLU A 450 5.98 11.77 14.40
C GLU A 450 7.41 11.16 14.34
N ASP A 451 8.45 11.99 14.44
CA ASP A 451 9.85 11.52 14.50
C ASP A 451 10.10 10.66 15.75
N GLU A 452 9.58 11.05 16.92
CA GLU A 452 9.73 10.28 18.17
C GLU A 452 9.06 8.90 18.10
N LEU A 453 7.90 8.81 17.45
CA LEU A 453 7.14 7.57 17.27
C LEU A 453 7.81 6.65 16.25
N ILE A 454 8.28 7.20 15.12
CA ILE A 454 9.07 6.46 14.14
C ILE A 454 10.36 5.92 14.76
N PHE A 455 11.10 6.77 15.51
CA PHE A 455 12.29 6.33 16.23
C PHE A 455 11.98 5.16 17.17
N THR A 456 10.87 5.23 17.89
CA THR A 456 10.44 4.18 18.82
C THR A 456 10.21 2.85 18.11
N SER A 457 9.54 2.87 16.96
CA SER A 457 9.32 1.67 16.16
C SER A 457 10.62 1.08 15.64
N ILE A 458 11.51 1.91 15.07
CA ILE A 458 12.80 1.43 14.53
C ILE A 458 13.73 0.93 15.65
N ASP A 459 13.79 1.61 16.80
CA ASP A 459 14.56 1.17 17.97
C ASP A 459 14.05 -0.18 18.51
N THR A 460 12.72 -0.38 18.52
CA THR A 460 12.10 -1.67 18.91
C THR A 460 12.47 -2.80 17.96
N VAL A 461 12.42 -2.55 16.64
CA VAL A 461 12.87 -3.51 15.61
C VAL A 461 14.34 -3.87 15.82
N MET A 462 15.18 -2.85 16.02
CA MET A 462 16.62 -3.03 16.21
C MET A 462 16.96 -3.72 17.53
N GLU A 463 16.17 -3.52 18.58
CA GLU A 463 16.29 -4.25 19.84
C GLU A 463 16.03 -5.74 19.64
N ASN A 464 14.96 -6.11 18.94
CA ASN A 464 14.66 -7.51 18.61
C ASN A 464 15.80 -8.11 17.78
N VAL A 465 16.16 -7.49 16.65
CA VAL A 465 17.24 -7.95 15.76
C VAL A 465 18.55 -8.18 16.51
N CYS A 466 19.02 -7.19 17.27
CA CYS A 466 20.31 -7.28 17.94
C CYS A 466 20.27 -8.28 19.09
N SER A 467 19.25 -8.27 19.95
CA SER A 467 19.16 -9.21 21.06
C SER A 467 19.05 -10.66 20.58
N THR A 468 18.26 -10.94 19.53
CA THR A 468 18.16 -12.28 18.94
C THR A 468 19.49 -12.76 18.35
N LEU A 469 20.22 -11.92 17.61
CA LEU A 469 21.51 -12.33 17.07
C LEU A 469 22.54 -12.62 18.16
N PHE A 470 22.53 -11.85 19.26
CA PHE A 470 23.39 -12.10 20.40
C PHE A 470 22.97 -13.33 21.23
N SER A 471 21.68 -13.66 21.31
CA SER A 471 21.25 -14.91 21.96
C SER A 471 21.64 -16.16 21.15
N VAL A 472 21.58 -16.09 19.82
CA VAL A 472 22.12 -17.16 18.95
C VAL A 472 23.63 -17.28 19.13
N ARG A 473 24.35 -16.15 19.23
CA ARG A 473 25.78 -16.17 19.55
C ARG A 473 26.04 -16.88 20.87
N GLU A 474 25.36 -16.50 21.95
CA GLU A 474 25.51 -17.12 23.28
C GLU A 474 25.29 -18.64 23.23
N LEU A 475 24.21 -19.09 22.58
CA LEU A 475 23.92 -20.50 22.37
C LEU A 475 25.08 -21.28 21.71
N LEU A 476 25.74 -20.67 20.71
CA LEU A 476 26.88 -21.29 20.03
C LEU A 476 28.13 -21.36 20.93
N PHE A 477 28.38 -20.33 21.75
CA PHE A 477 29.49 -20.33 22.70
C PHE A 477 29.31 -21.38 23.80
N ASP A 478 28.09 -21.53 24.33
CA ASP A 478 27.79 -22.54 25.35
C ASP A 478 27.98 -23.97 24.81
N ALA A 479 27.56 -24.20 23.56
CA ALA A 479 27.78 -25.47 22.87
C ALA A 479 29.26 -25.75 22.61
N SER A 480 30.04 -24.71 22.25
CA SER A 480 31.50 -24.84 22.07
C SER A 480 32.24 -25.09 23.38
N ALA A 481 31.84 -24.46 24.49
CA ALA A 481 32.46 -24.64 25.80
C ALA A 481 32.17 -26.01 26.42
N SER A 482 31.11 -26.68 25.94
CA SER A 482 30.73 -28.03 26.33
C SER A 482 31.43 -29.12 25.50
N ALA A 483 32.20 -28.75 24.47
CA ALA A 483 33.01 -29.69 23.70
C ALA A 483 34.25 -30.13 24.52
N PRO A 484 34.60 -31.43 24.53
CA PRO A 484 35.75 -31.90 25.30
C PRO A 484 37.06 -31.23 24.82
N ASP A 485 37.88 -30.77 25.77
CA ASP A 485 39.21 -30.18 25.53
C ASP A 485 40.12 -31.17 24.78
N SER A 486 40.12 -31.18 23.44
CA SER A 486 41.10 -31.92 22.64
C SER A 486 42.40 -31.12 22.48
N TYR A 487 43.00 -30.75 23.61
CA TYR A 487 44.39 -30.28 23.66
C TYR A 487 45.30 -31.39 24.16
N SER A 488 45.32 -32.52 23.47
CA SER A 488 46.37 -33.53 23.62
C SER A 488 46.33 -34.54 22.48
N ASP A 489 47.29 -34.36 21.57
CA ASP A 489 47.90 -35.40 20.75
C ASP A 489 47.23 -35.75 19.41
N TYR A 490 48.10 -36.01 18.43
CA TYR A 490 47.82 -36.30 17.03
C TYR A 490 46.86 -37.50 16.88
N GLN A 491 45.56 -37.22 16.71
CA GLN A 491 44.60 -38.13 16.10
C GLN A 491 43.74 -37.35 15.10
N PRO A 492 43.43 -37.91 13.92
CA PRO A 492 42.45 -37.31 13.02
C PRO A 492 41.09 -37.31 13.73
N ILE A 493 40.51 -36.14 13.88
CA ILE A 493 39.20 -35.93 14.52
C ILE A 493 38.14 -36.68 13.71
N GLU A 494 37.47 -37.66 14.32
CA GLU A 494 36.27 -38.29 13.75
C GLU A 494 35.10 -37.27 13.73
N GLU A 495 34.25 -37.34 12.71
CA GLU A 495 33.16 -36.38 12.45
C GLU A 495 32.08 -36.26 13.58
N ASP A 496 32.14 -37.09 14.63
CA ASP A 496 31.09 -37.28 15.64
C ASP A 496 31.19 -36.34 16.88
N ASP A 497 32.32 -35.65 17.09
CA ASP A 497 32.56 -34.79 18.29
C ASP A 497 31.92 -33.38 18.20
N ASN A 498 31.40 -33.00 17.03
CA ASN A 498 30.78 -31.68 16.80
C ASN A 498 29.24 -31.68 16.89
N SER A 499 28.64 -32.75 17.39
CA SER A 499 27.18 -32.90 17.48
C SER A 499 26.50 -31.73 18.22
N GLY A 500 27.09 -31.24 19.31
CA GLY A 500 26.58 -30.10 20.09
C GLY A 500 26.52 -28.78 19.30
N LEU A 501 27.57 -28.45 18.53
CA LEU A 501 27.60 -27.25 17.68
C LEU A 501 26.63 -27.35 16.50
N GLN A 502 26.47 -28.55 15.94
CA GLN A 502 25.49 -28.80 14.88
C GLN A 502 24.06 -28.63 15.38
N ASP A 503 23.75 -29.11 16.59
CA ASP A 503 22.42 -28.94 17.19
C ASP A 503 22.16 -27.49 17.58
N ALA A 504 23.13 -26.79 18.17
CA ALA A 504 23.04 -25.36 18.44
C ALA A 504 22.83 -24.54 17.16
N THR A 505 23.48 -24.92 16.06
CA THR A 505 23.25 -24.31 14.74
C THR A 505 21.82 -24.52 14.26
N LYS A 506 21.25 -25.72 14.39
CA LYS A 506 19.85 -25.99 14.00
C LYS A 506 18.88 -25.11 14.79
N ILE A 507 19.08 -25.02 16.11
CA ILE A 507 18.26 -24.16 16.97
C ILE A 507 18.43 -22.68 16.58
N GLY A 508 19.67 -22.21 16.40
CA GLY A 508 19.98 -20.85 15.98
C GLY A 508 19.33 -20.50 14.64
N ARG A 509 19.32 -21.43 13.68
CA ARG A 509 18.64 -21.26 12.40
C ARG A 509 17.13 -21.07 12.58
N THR A 510 16.47 -21.88 13.40
CA THR A 510 15.04 -21.71 13.72
C THR A 510 14.75 -20.37 14.38
N VAL A 511 15.64 -19.91 15.28
CA VAL A 511 15.53 -18.60 15.91
C VAL A 511 15.62 -17.47 14.87
N VAL A 512 16.56 -17.55 13.92
CA VAL A 512 16.68 -16.57 12.82
C VAL A 512 15.47 -16.62 11.89
N GLN A 513 14.96 -17.81 11.54
CA GLN A 513 13.76 -17.98 10.71
C GLN A 513 12.54 -17.30 11.35
N ARG A 514 12.32 -17.53 12.65
CA ARG A 514 11.24 -16.89 13.40
C ARG A 514 11.39 -15.36 13.44
N LEU A 515 12.60 -14.86 13.65
CA LEU A 515 12.86 -13.42 13.60
C LEU A 515 12.50 -12.84 12.21
N MET A 516 12.86 -13.55 11.13
CA MET A 516 12.47 -13.12 9.78
C MET A 516 10.95 -13.10 9.60
N GLU A 517 10.23 -14.12 10.07
CA GLU A 517 8.76 -14.14 10.02
C GLU A 517 8.14 -12.94 10.77
N GLU A 518 8.66 -12.62 11.96
CA GLU A 518 8.18 -11.50 12.77
C GLU A 518 8.47 -10.13 12.11
N LEU A 519 9.67 -9.94 11.54
CA LEU A 519 10.08 -8.71 10.87
C LEU A 519 9.31 -8.47 9.57
N GLY A 520 9.02 -9.54 8.82
CA GLY A 520 8.22 -9.48 7.59
C GLY A 520 8.82 -8.62 6.47
N TRP A 521 10.14 -8.50 6.36
CA TRP A 521 10.74 -7.67 5.31
C TRP A 521 10.44 -8.25 3.92
N THR A 522 9.81 -7.44 3.07
CA THR A 522 9.32 -7.84 1.75
C THR A 522 10.44 -8.22 0.77
N ILE A 523 11.67 -7.77 1.03
CA ILE A 523 12.86 -8.09 0.24
C ILE A 523 13.14 -9.60 0.21
N TRP A 524 12.77 -10.35 1.25
CA TRP A 524 12.95 -11.82 1.28
C TRP A 524 12.04 -12.56 0.30
N LYS A 525 11.00 -11.90 -0.19
CA LYS A 525 10.12 -12.44 -1.25
C LYS A 525 10.59 -12.05 -2.65
N GLN A 526 11.51 -11.08 -2.76
CA GLN A 526 12.00 -10.57 -4.04
C GLN A 526 13.12 -11.48 -4.55
N ALA A 527 12.83 -12.24 -5.61
CA ALA A 527 13.76 -13.21 -6.18
C ALA A 527 14.59 -12.66 -7.35
N GLN A 528 15.51 -13.51 -7.80
CA GLN A 528 16.55 -13.38 -8.85
C GLN A 528 16.19 -12.56 -10.10
N PRO A 529 17.20 -12.06 -10.85
CA PRO A 529 16.96 -11.47 -12.17
C PRO A 529 16.28 -12.48 -13.10
N CYS A 530 15.24 -12.02 -13.79
CA CYS A 530 14.50 -12.83 -14.74
C CYS A 530 15.20 -12.91 -16.10
N PRO A 531 14.93 -13.97 -16.90
CA PRO A 531 15.25 -13.98 -18.32
C PRO A 531 14.67 -12.76 -19.05
N ALA A 532 15.28 -12.35 -20.16
CA ALA A 532 14.89 -11.12 -20.88
C ALA A 532 13.43 -11.11 -21.38
N GLU A 533 12.84 -12.28 -21.62
CA GLU A 533 11.45 -12.45 -22.08
C GLU A 533 10.44 -12.63 -20.92
N GLU A 534 10.91 -12.46 -19.69
CA GLU A 534 10.11 -12.55 -18.48
C GLU A 534 10.29 -11.30 -17.63
N VAL A 535 9.29 -11.01 -16.80
CA VAL A 535 9.33 -9.92 -15.83
C VAL A 535 9.21 -10.48 -14.43
N LEU A 536 10.03 -10.00 -13.49
CA LEU A 536 9.83 -10.29 -12.08
C LEU A 536 8.47 -9.69 -11.70
N PHE A 537 7.58 -10.50 -11.16
CA PHE A 537 6.21 -10.07 -10.94
C PHE A 537 5.70 -10.49 -9.56
N ILE A 538 5.10 -9.52 -8.87
CA ILE A 538 4.23 -9.68 -7.71
C ILE A 538 2.82 -9.25 -8.11
N ALA A 539 1.77 -9.80 -7.49
CA ALA A 539 0.42 -9.31 -7.71
C ALA A 539 0.33 -7.80 -7.41
N MET A 540 -0.15 -7.00 -8.37
CA MET A 540 -0.32 -5.54 -8.31
C MET A 540 -1.67 -5.19 -8.93
N TRP A 541 -2.58 -4.52 -8.23
CA TRP A 541 -3.93 -4.30 -8.76
C TRP A 541 -3.89 -3.55 -10.11
N PRO A 542 -4.60 -3.98 -11.17
CA PRO A 542 -5.59 -5.07 -11.19
C PRO A 542 -5.01 -6.44 -11.58
N PHE A 543 -3.70 -6.54 -11.79
CA PHE A 543 -3.00 -7.71 -12.29
C PHE A 543 -2.56 -8.69 -11.19
N GLY A 544 -2.51 -9.97 -11.55
CA GLY A 544 -1.81 -11.00 -10.81
C GLY A 544 -2.70 -12.04 -10.14
N LYS A 545 -2.22 -13.27 -10.19
CA LYS A 545 -2.85 -14.47 -9.66
C LYS A 545 -2.55 -14.61 -8.17
N VAL A 546 -3.28 -15.50 -7.51
CA VAL A 546 -3.05 -15.85 -6.08
C VAL A 546 -1.59 -16.25 -5.83
N ALA A 547 -1.02 -17.06 -6.71
CA ALA A 547 0.38 -17.49 -6.62
C ALA A 547 1.37 -16.31 -6.75
N ASP A 548 1.03 -15.26 -7.50
CA ASP A 548 1.90 -14.10 -7.70
C ASP A 548 2.02 -13.23 -6.43
N HIS A 549 1.07 -13.34 -5.49
CA HIS A 549 1.15 -12.66 -4.21
C HIS A 549 2.00 -13.44 -3.20
N TRP A 550 1.74 -14.75 -3.06
CA TRP A 550 2.39 -15.58 -2.04
C TRP A 550 3.77 -16.09 -2.43
N THR A 551 3.96 -16.33 -3.74
CA THR A 551 5.19 -16.83 -4.34
C THR A 551 5.53 -16.02 -5.60
N PRO A 552 5.87 -14.71 -5.44
CA PRO A 552 6.26 -13.85 -6.56
C PRO A 552 7.42 -14.46 -7.37
N GLY A 553 7.47 -14.17 -8.66
CA GLY A 553 8.52 -14.72 -9.52
C GLY A 553 8.43 -14.25 -10.96
N CYS A 554 9.28 -14.80 -11.81
CA CYS A 554 9.32 -14.43 -13.21
C CYS A 554 8.04 -14.89 -13.95
N ARG A 555 7.51 -14.01 -14.81
CA ARG A 555 6.33 -14.27 -15.64
C ARG A 555 6.62 -13.94 -17.09
N SER A 556 6.30 -14.89 -17.97
CA SER A 556 6.34 -14.69 -19.42
C SER A 556 5.21 -13.78 -19.90
N ILE A 557 5.30 -13.35 -21.16
CA ILE A 557 4.26 -12.57 -21.85
C ILE A 557 2.88 -13.25 -21.75
N ASP A 558 2.82 -14.56 -22.04
CA ASP A 558 1.57 -15.33 -21.94
C ASP A 558 1.14 -15.54 -20.49
N GLY A 559 2.09 -15.70 -19.56
CA GLY A 559 1.81 -15.85 -18.13
C GLY A 559 1.15 -14.61 -17.50
N MET A 560 1.37 -13.44 -18.08
CA MET A 560 0.74 -12.17 -17.69
C MET A 560 -0.70 -12.01 -18.19
N ARG A 561 -1.18 -12.88 -19.10
CA ARG A 561 -2.58 -12.86 -19.55
C ARG A 561 -3.47 -13.45 -18.45
N GLN A 562 -4.34 -12.62 -17.89
CA GLN A 562 -5.13 -12.99 -16.72
C GLN A 562 -6.55 -13.43 -17.07
N SER A 563 -7.01 -14.53 -16.47
CA SER A 563 -8.43 -14.88 -16.36
C SER A 563 -8.99 -14.31 -15.05
N ARG A 564 -10.24 -13.81 -15.05
CA ARG A 564 -10.88 -13.27 -13.83
C ARG A 564 -10.94 -14.29 -12.68
N ASN A 565 -11.04 -15.58 -13.01
CA ASN A 565 -11.20 -16.67 -12.03
C ASN A 565 -9.91 -16.99 -11.25
N GLU A 566 -8.74 -16.54 -11.72
CA GLU A 566 -7.45 -16.81 -11.08
C GLU A 566 -6.89 -15.60 -10.32
N SER A 567 -7.59 -14.47 -10.32
CA SER A 567 -7.06 -13.20 -9.81
C SER A 567 -7.00 -13.13 -8.29
N TYR A 568 -5.87 -12.65 -7.78
CA TYR A 568 -5.70 -12.30 -6.38
C TYR A 568 -6.73 -11.27 -5.91
N TRP A 569 -7.01 -10.26 -6.74
CA TRP A 569 -7.79 -9.07 -6.36
C TRP A 569 -9.31 -9.24 -6.46
N TRP A 570 -9.79 -10.25 -7.17
CA TRP A 570 -11.21 -10.44 -7.51
C TRP A 570 -11.89 -11.60 -6.75
N MET A 571 -11.18 -12.32 -5.89
CA MET A 571 -11.71 -13.52 -5.20
C MET A 571 -12.97 -13.28 -4.37
N ASN A 572 -13.25 -12.04 -3.94
CA ASN A 572 -14.38 -11.70 -3.07
C ASN A 572 -15.52 -10.94 -3.75
N PHE A 573 -15.47 -10.71 -5.08
CA PHE A 573 -16.60 -10.09 -5.81
C PHE A 573 -17.73 -11.08 -6.14
N GLY A 574 -17.56 -12.36 -5.81
CA GLY A 574 -18.65 -13.33 -5.82
C GLY A 574 -19.41 -13.26 -4.49
N GLY A 575 -20.55 -12.57 -4.48
CA GLY A 575 -21.54 -12.70 -3.39
C GLY A 575 -21.95 -14.18 -3.17
N PRO A 576 -22.72 -14.50 -2.11
CA PRO A 576 -22.91 -15.86 -1.59
C PRO A 576 -23.52 -16.77 -2.65
N GLY A 577 -22.64 -17.47 -3.38
CA GLY A 577 -23.00 -18.18 -4.61
C GLY A 577 -21.80 -18.56 -5.48
N GLY A 578 -20.59 -18.66 -4.91
CA GLY A 578 -19.46 -19.31 -5.58
C GLY A 578 -19.83 -20.74 -6.05
N PRO A 579 -19.17 -21.28 -7.09
CA PRO A 579 -19.67 -22.43 -7.83
C PRO A 579 -19.94 -23.59 -6.88
N ARG A 580 -21.19 -24.06 -6.85
CA ARG A 580 -21.53 -25.33 -6.21
C ARG A 580 -20.62 -26.40 -6.82
N ASN A 581 -19.65 -26.88 -6.04
CA ASN A 581 -19.06 -28.20 -6.26
C ASN A 581 -20.20 -29.21 -6.20
N GLY A 582 -20.72 -29.53 -7.38
CA GLY A 582 -21.91 -30.35 -7.59
C GLY A 582 -21.83 -31.12 -8.90
N GLY A 583 -20.61 -31.50 -9.31
CA GLY A 583 -20.41 -32.53 -10.31
C GLY A 583 -20.71 -33.89 -9.69
N LYS A 584 -21.99 -34.27 -9.66
CA LYS A 584 -22.36 -35.68 -9.49
C LYS A 584 -21.73 -36.46 -10.63
N SER A 585 -20.82 -37.37 -10.30
CA SER A 585 -20.39 -38.43 -11.20
C SER A 585 -21.63 -39.15 -11.74
N LYS A 586 -21.90 -38.98 -13.03
CA LYS A 586 -22.71 -39.93 -13.79
C LYS A 586 -21.73 -40.76 -14.60
N ASP A 587 -21.11 -41.72 -13.94
CA ASP A 587 -20.63 -42.92 -14.61
C ASP A 587 -21.29 -44.09 -13.91
N GLY A 588 -22.25 -44.67 -14.60
CA GLY A 588 -22.90 -45.92 -14.27
C GLY A 588 -23.00 -46.74 -15.55
N ASP A 589 -22.32 -47.89 -15.53
CA ASP A 589 -22.52 -49.11 -16.32
C ASP A 589 -22.19 -49.02 -17.83
N ARG A 590 -21.41 -49.89 -18.46
CA ARG A 590 -20.94 -51.29 -18.23
C ARG A 590 -19.98 -51.66 -19.39
N PRO A 591 -19.33 -52.85 -19.44
CA PRO A 591 -19.34 -53.99 -18.51
C PRO A 591 -18.02 -54.24 -17.77
#